data_AF-A0A8X7BIF6-F1
#
_entry.id   AF-A0A8X7BIF6-F1
#
_cell.length_a   1.000
_cell.length_b   1.000
_cell.length_c   1.000
_cell.angle_alpha   90.00
_cell.angle_beta   90.00
_cell.angle_gamma   90.00
#
_symmetry.space_group_name_H-M   'P 1'
#
loop_
_entity.id
_entity.type
_entity.pdbx_description
1 polymer ?
#
loop_
_entity_poly.entity_id
_entity_poly.type
_entity_poly.pdbx_seq_one_letter_code
_entity_poly.pdbx_strand_id
1 'polypeptide(L)'
;MPPKRRAIGRSTPQARKRRALRASESDEQRTLRLENLRVRATETRSSESSDQREVRLETDRIRTNQIRSSERTELRERRLQNVRISTARSRRTLHADLNLSAFHYDSNNDYSLHQNVIGKMDKICMYCSALKFKNETRGMCCTSGKVKLPELHSPPEPLSTFLSGVTRVSKHFLENIRKYNSCFQMTSFGATNIVRENYMPTFRVQGQIYHHAGSLLPFPDADHKFLQIYFMANSDEQIEQRCHYNAGTRREIVGALQGLFDQHNELVRLFKTAIQRMPADDYAVVIRADKRPVGQHERQFNAPTIDEVAIVIVGEEFESRDIIFHRRSGDIQREFYGVIYRN
;
A
#
# COMPACT_ATOMS: atom_id res chain seq x y z
N MET A 1 60.90 -24.26 38.89
CA MET A 1 60.22 -24.79 37.70
C MET A 1 59.59 -23.63 36.93
N PRO A 2 59.90 -23.42 35.64
CA PRO A 2 59.24 -22.37 34.87
C PRO A 2 57.79 -22.81 34.53
N PRO A 3 56.82 -21.88 34.52
CA PRO A 3 55.44 -22.21 34.20
C PRO A 3 55.32 -22.67 32.74
N LYS A 4 54.68 -23.83 32.54
CA LYS A 4 54.40 -24.41 31.21
C LYS A 4 53.71 -23.38 30.32
N ARG A 5 54.30 -23.08 29.16
CA ARG A 5 53.69 -22.29 28.09
C ARG A 5 52.31 -22.90 27.75
N ARG A 6 51.23 -22.13 27.95
CA ARG A 6 49.89 -22.49 27.46
C ARG A 6 49.95 -22.63 25.94
N ALA A 7 49.53 -23.77 25.41
CA ALA A 7 49.48 -24.02 23.97
C ALA A 7 48.41 -23.14 23.31
N ILE A 8 48.83 -22.13 22.55
CA ILE A 8 47.98 -21.15 21.84
C ILE A 8 47.29 -21.76 20.59
N GLY A 9 47.33 -23.10 20.41
CA GLY A 9 46.92 -23.77 19.16
C GLY A 9 45.66 -24.65 19.21
N ARG A 10 45.00 -24.87 20.37
CA ARG A 10 43.91 -25.87 20.46
C ARG A 10 42.53 -25.22 20.27
N SER A 11 41.94 -25.38 19.08
CA SER A 11 40.55 -25.01 18.80
C SER A 11 39.59 -25.67 19.80
N THR A 12 38.77 -24.87 20.46
CA THR A 12 37.86 -25.32 21.52
C THR A 12 36.82 -26.31 20.98
N PRO A 13 36.34 -27.28 21.79
CA PRO A 13 35.29 -28.21 21.37
C PRO A 13 34.04 -27.51 20.79
N GLN A 14 33.67 -26.36 21.36
CA GLN A 14 32.56 -25.54 20.89
C GLN A 14 32.82 -24.91 19.50
N ALA A 15 34.04 -24.44 19.24
CA ALA A 15 34.41 -23.91 17.93
C ALA A 15 34.39 -25.00 16.85
N ARG A 16 34.84 -26.22 17.19
CA ARG A 16 34.79 -27.39 16.29
C ARG A 16 33.34 -27.78 15.96
N LYS A 17 32.46 -27.85 16.97
CA LYS A 17 31.03 -28.14 16.78
C LYS A 17 30.36 -27.09 15.88
N ARG A 18 30.62 -25.79 16.12
CA ARG A 18 30.09 -24.70 15.26
C ARG A 18 30.62 -24.78 13.82
N ARG A 19 31.87 -25.17 13.61
CA ARG A 19 32.44 -25.35 12.27
C ARG A 19 31.79 -26.52 11.54
N ALA A 20 31.58 -27.65 12.22
CA ALA A 20 30.91 -28.82 11.66
C ALA A 20 29.46 -28.49 11.26
N LEU A 21 28.71 -27.82 12.14
CA LEU A 21 27.34 -27.37 11.84
C LEU A 21 27.29 -26.44 10.61
N ARG A 22 28.23 -25.49 10.49
CA ARG A 22 28.30 -24.60 9.32
C ARG A 22 28.67 -25.32 8.03
N ALA A 23 29.45 -26.40 8.13
CA ALA A 23 29.84 -27.19 6.96
C ALA A 23 28.67 -28.06 6.45
N SER A 24 27.72 -28.39 7.32
CA SER A 24 26.51 -29.15 6.99
C SER A 24 25.26 -28.28 6.76
N GLU A 25 25.41 -26.94 6.72
CA GLU A 25 24.28 -26.04 6.45
C GLU A 25 23.81 -26.18 5.00
N SER A 26 22.49 -26.22 4.78
CA SER A 26 21.92 -26.02 3.44
C SER A 26 22.10 -24.56 2.98
N ASP A 27 21.97 -24.30 1.68
CA ASP A 27 22.07 -22.94 1.15
C ASP A 27 21.01 -22.00 1.76
N GLU A 28 19.80 -22.48 1.98
CA GLU A 28 18.72 -21.72 2.66
C GLU A 28 19.06 -21.40 4.12
N GLN A 29 19.60 -22.37 4.86
CA GLN A 29 20.02 -22.15 6.24
C GLN A 29 21.19 -21.16 6.31
N ARG A 30 22.10 -21.24 5.34
CA ARG A 30 23.23 -20.32 5.22
C ARG A 30 22.79 -18.91 4.88
N THR A 31 21.87 -18.72 3.93
CA THR A 31 21.35 -17.40 3.57
C THR A 31 20.61 -16.77 4.74
N LEU A 32 19.72 -17.52 5.41
CA LEU A 32 19.01 -17.06 6.60
C LEU A 32 19.97 -16.66 7.74
N ARG A 33 21.02 -17.46 7.99
CA ARG A 33 22.03 -17.12 8.99
C ARG A 33 22.79 -15.84 8.64
N LEU A 34 23.20 -15.68 7.38
CA LEU A 34 23.90 -14.49 6.92
C LEU A 34 23.01 -13.25 7.01
N GLU A 35 21.72 -13.38 6.70
CA GLU A 35 20.76 -12.30 6.79
C GLU A 35 20.53 -11.88 8.25
N ASN A 36 20.31 -12.83 9.15
CA ASN A 36 20.24 -12.55 10.60
C ASN A 36 21.49 -11.86 11.14
N LEU A 37 22.68 -12.21 10.63
CA LEU A 37 23.92 -11.53 11.00
C LEU A 37 23.97 -10.09 10.49
N ARG A 38 23.46 -9.81 9.28
CA ARG A 38 23.37 -8.45 8.71
C ARG A 38 22.39 -7.59 9.51
N VAL A 39 21.21 -8.13 9.84
CA VAL A 39 20.20 -7.42 10.64
C VAL A 39 20.78 -7.02 11.99
N ARG A 40 21.35 -7.98 12.74
CA ARG A 40 21.98 -7.69 14.04
C ARG A 40 23.10 -6.67 13.94
N ALA A 41 23.98 -6.79 12.95
CA ALA A 41 25.06 -5.82 12.75
C ALA A 41 24.52 -4.41 12.44
N THR A 42 23.39 -4.32 11.73
CA THR A 42 22.74 -3.05 11.41
C THR A 42 22.11 -2.44 12.67
N GLU A 43 21.39 -3.23 13.47
CA GLU A 43 20.81 -2.81 14.75
C GLU A 43 21.88 -2.32 15.73
N THR A 44 22.99 -3.06 15.86
CA THR A 44 24.13 -2.64 16.69
C THR A 44 24.69 -1.31 16.20
N ARG A 45 24.94 -1.15 14.89
CA ARG A 45 25.46 0.11 14.34
C ARG A 45 24.50 1.28 14.49
N SER A 46 23.19 1.03 14.44
CA SER A 46 22.17 2.07 14.63
C SER A 46 22.06 2.56 16.07
N SER A 47 22.51 1.75 17.03
CA SER A 47 22.51 2.05 18.47
C SER A 47 23.88 2.46 19.03
N GLU A 48 24.92 2.53 18.18
CA GLU A 48 26.27 2.97 18.56
C GLU A 48 26.28 4.44 18.99
N SER A 49 26.99 4.74 20.09
CA SER A 49 27.33 6.12 20.43
C SER A 49 28.37 6.70 19.46
N SER A 50 28.55 8.03 19.48
CA SER A 50 29.57 8.70 18.65
C SER A 50 30.97 8.14 18.91
N ASP A 51 31.34 7.97 20.18
CA ASP A 51 32.67 7.47 20.58
C ASP A 51 32.87 6.00 20.16
N GLN A 52 31.84 5.17 20.33
CA GLN A 52 31.89 3.77 19.89
C GLN A 52 32.06 3.66 18.37
N ARG A 53 31.36 4.53 17.62
CA ARG A 53 31.49 4.62 16.17
C ARG A 53 32.89 5.06 15.76
N GLU A 54 33.49 6.02 16.45
CA GLU A 54 34.84 6.49 16.17
C GLU A 54 35.89 5.39 16.41
N VAL A 55 35.83 4.71 17.54
CA VAL A 55 36.72 3.57 17.85
C VAL A 55 36.59 2.46 16.80
N ARG A 56 35.36 2.12 16.38
CA ARG A 56 35.15 1.12 15.33
C ARG A 56 35.77 1.55 13.99
N LEU A 57 35.56 2.80 13.58
CA LEU A 57 36.13 3.31 12.33
C LEU A 57 37.66 3.34 12.37
N GLU A 58 38.25 3.68 13.51
CA GLU A 58 39.70 3.71 13.66
C GLU A 58 40.31 2.30 13.67
N THR A 59 39.70 1.35 14.37
CA THR A 59 40.11 -0.06 14.34
C THR A 59 40.01 -0.66 12.94
N ASP A 60 38.94 -0.35 12.18
CA ASP A 60 38.79 -0.75 10.78
C ASP A 60 39.87 -0.14 9.87
N ARG A 61 40.24 1.13 10.09
CA ARG A 61 41.34 1.80 9.37
C ARG A 61 42.68 1.12 9.62
N ILE A 62 43.04 0.89 10.89
CA ILE A 62 44.29 0.23 11.28
C ILE A 62 44.37 -1.17 10.65
N ARG A 63 43.30 -1.95 10.77
CA ARG A 63 43.23 -3.31 10.19
C ARG A 63 43.39 -3.28 8.67
N THR A 64 42.73 -2.35 8.00
CA THR A 64 42.82 -2.20 6.54
C THR A 64 44.23 -1.81 6.11
N ASN A 65 44.89 -0.92 6.85
CA ASN A 65 46.27 -0.53 6.58
C ASN A 65 47.25 -1.69 6.75
N GLN A 66 47.09 -2.50 7.80
CA GLN A 66 47.91 -3.71 8.02
C GLN A 66 47.74 -4.74 6.91
N ILE A 67 46.51 -4.94 6.41
CA ILE A 67 46.24 -5.84 5.27
C ILE A 67 46.92 -5.28 4.00
N ARG A 68 46.83 -3.97 3.77
CA ARG A 68 47.46 -3.31 2.60
C ARG A 68 48.98 -3.33 2.66
N SER A 69 49.59 -3.22 3.84
CA SER A 69 51.05 -3.24 4.01
C SER A 69 51.64 -4.64 3.82
N SER A 70 50.85 -5.69 4.09
CA SER A 70 51.23 -7.10 3.90
C SER A 70 50.72 -7.69 2.58
N GLU A 71 50.17 -6.87 1.69
CA GLU A 71 49.55 -7.29 0.43
C GLU A 71 50.61 -7.71 -0.60
N ARG A 72 50.41 -8.86 -1.25
CA ARG A 72 51.24 -9.32 -2.38
C ARG A 72 51.05 -8.41 -3.61
N THR A 73 52.09 -8.28 -4.43
CA THR A 73 52.09 -7.42 -5.63
C THR A 73 50.90 -7.68 -6.56
N GLU A 74 50.60 -8.93 -6.90
CA GLU A 74 49.47 -9.31 -7.76
C GLU A 74 48.11 -8.88 -7.17
N LEU A 75 47.93 -9.05 -5.85
CA LEU A 75 46.70 -8.65 -5.16
C LEU A 75 46.56 -7.13 -5.14
N ARG A 76 47.68 -6.42 -4.92
CA ARG A 76 47.76 -4.97 -4.97
C ARG A 76 47.39 -4.43 -6.35
N GLU A 77 47.93 -5.02 -7.42
CA GLU A 77 47.60 -4.63 -8.80
C GLU A 77 46.13 -4.83 -9.10
N ARG A 78 45.57 -5.99 -8.77
CA ARG A 78 44.13 -6.26 -8.94
C ARG A 78 43.26 -5.27 -8.16
N ARG A 79 43.64 -4.94 -6.92
CA ARG A 79 42.93 -3.93 -6.11
C ARG A 79 43.00 -2.55 -6.77
N LEU A 80 44.18 -2.12 -7.23
CA LEU A 80 44.34 -0.83 -7.90
C LEU A 80 43.56 -0.77 -9.21
N GLN A 81 43.52 -1.86 -9.98
CA GLN A 81 42.70 -1.98 -11.17
C GLN A 81 41.20 -1.83 -10.84
N ASN A 82 40.72 -2.52 -9.80
CA ASN A 82 39.33 -2.38 -9.33
C ASN A 82 39.01 -0.94 -8.90
N VAL A 83 39.93 -0.27 -8.20
CA VAL A 83 39.77 1.14 -7.81
C VAL A 83 39.70 2.05 -9.04
N ARG A 84 40.55 1.82 -10.06
CA ARG A 84 40.51 2.58 -11.32
C ARG A 84 39.17 2.40 -12.04
N ILE A 85 38.68 1.17 -12.15
CA ILE A 85 37.38 0.85 -12.77
C ILE A 85 36.25 1.55 -12.01
N SER A 86 36.21 1.42 -10.69
CA SER A 86 35.19 2.05 -9.84
C SER A 86 35.22 3.58 -9.93
N THR A 87 36.41 4.18 -9.96
CA THR A 87 36.58 5.63 -10.08
C THR A 87 36.16 6.13 -11.46
N ALA A 88 36.57 5.45 -12.53
CA ALA A 88 36.16 5.77 -13.90
C ALA A 88 34.63 5.67 -14.05
N ARG A 89 34.03 4.64 -13.45
CA ARG A 89 32.59 4.45 -13.42
C ARG A 89 31.87 5.59 -12.68
N SER A 90 32.34 5.97 -11.49
CA SER A 90 31.77 7.07 -10.70
C SER A 90 31.83 8.41 -11.44
N ARG A 91 32.90 8.64 -12.22
CA ARG A 91 33.01 9.83 -13.08
C ARG A 91 32.02 9.80 -14.24
N ARG A 92 31.79 8.62 -14.84
CA ARG A 92 30.76 8.45 -15.87
C ARG A 92 29.37 8.69 -15.30
N THR A 93 29.06 8.18 -14.11
CA THR A 93 27.74 8.39 -13.48
C THR A 93 27.51 9.84 -13.07
N LEU A 94 28.54 10.63 -12.77
CA LEU A 94 28.42 12.05 -12.45
C LEU A 94 27.81 12.87 -13.61
N HIS A 95 28.20 12.53 -14.85
CA HIS A 95 27.85 13.25 -16.09
C HIS A 95 27.08 12.38 -17.09
N ALA A 96 26.48 11.28 -16.65
CA ALA A 96 25.73 10.40 -17.53
C ALA A 96 24.49 11.11 -18.08
N ASP A 97 24.15 10.87 -19.34
CA ASP A 97 22.80 11.19 -19.81
C ASP A 97 21.83 10.19 -19.18
N LEU A 98 20.90 10.69 -18.37
CA LEU A 98 19.91 9.88 -17.68
C LEU A 98 18.61 9.70 -18.49
N ASN A 99 18.55 10.16 -19.73
CA ASN A 99 17.38 9.97 -20.57
C ASN A 99 17.03 8.47 -20.71
N LEU A 100 15.78 8.12 -20.41
CA LEU A 100 15.27 6.74 -20.35
C LEU A 100 16.05 5.78 -19.42
N SER A 101 16.94 6.27 -18.55
CA SER A 101 17.77 5.42 -17.68
C SER A 101 16.96 4.59 -16.67
N ALA A 102 15.70 4.96 -16.42
CA ALA A 102 14.78 4.12 -15.64
C ALA A 102 14.54 2.74 -16.30
N PHE A 103 14.54 2.67 -17.63
CA PHE A 103 14.39 1.42 -18.38
C PHE A 103 15.70 0.63 -18.53
N HIS A 104 16.84 1.29 -18.27
CA HIS A 104 18.18 0.73 -18.38
C HIS A 104 18.94 0.89 -17.06
N TYR A 105 18.26 0.59 -15.95
CA TYR A 105 18.85 0.69 -14.62
C TYR A 105 20.01 -0.30 -14.47
N ASP A 106 21.21 0.20 -14.13
CA ASP A 106 22.37 -0.61 -13.80
C ASP A 106 22.68 -0.46 -12.31
N SER A 107 22.42 -1.52 -11.55
CA SER A 107 22.59 -1.56 -10.09
C SER A 107 24.02 -1.31 -9.61
N ASN A 108 25.00 -1.40 -10.51
CA ASN A 108 26.39 -1.17 -10.16
C ASN A 108 26.78 0.31 -10.29
N ASN A 109 25.90 1.18 -10.83
CA ASN A 109 26.11 2.62 -10.87
C ASN A 109 25.68 3.28 -9.56
N ASP A 110 26.52 4.17 -9.03
CA ASP A 110 26.13 5.05 -7.94
C ASP A 110 25.47 6.32 -8.51
N TYR A 111 24.15 6.24 -8.69
CA TYR A 111 23.34 7.36 -9.18
C TYR A 111 23.26 8.51 -8.18
N SER A 112 23.59 8.29 -6.90
CA SER A 112 23.58 9.36 -5.89
C SER A 112 24.65 10.43 -6.13
N LEU A 113 25.67 10.08 -6.92
CA LEU A 113 26.73 11.00 -7.34
C LEU A 113 26.32 11.89 -8.52
N HIS A 114 25.22 11.60 -9.21
CA HIS A 114 24.85 12.34 -10.41
C HIS A 114 24.51 13.81 -10.10
N GLN A 115 24.89 14.74 -10.98
CA GLN A 115 24.69 16.19 -10.75
C GLN A 115 23.21 16.60 -10.57
N ASN A 116 22.30 15.91 -11.26
CA ASN A 116 20.85 16.18 -11.26
C ASN A 116 20.09 15.36 -10.19
N VAL A 117 20.77 14.85 -9.16
CA VAL A 117 20.07 14.19 -8.06
C VAL A 117 19.18 15.19 -7.34
N ILE A 118 17.88 14.89 -7.31
CA ILE A 118 16.83 15.74 -6.73
C ILE A 118 17.07 15.98 -5.22
N GLY A 119 17.72 15.01 -4.56
CA GLY A 119 18.05 15.06 -3.13
C GLY A 119 16.88 14.65 -2.25
N LYS A 120 16.96 15.03 -0.95
CA LYS A 120 15.90 14.76 0.01
C LYS A 120 14.78 15.80 -0.10
N MET A 121 13.57 15.39 0.27
CA MET A 121 12.41 16.27 0.38
C MET A 121 12.42 16.95 1.76
N ASP A 122 13.32 17.90 1.96
CA ASP A 122 13.60 18.53 3.27
C ASP A 122 13.31 20.03 3.32
N LYS A 123 12.84 20.63 2.22
CA LYS A 123 12.48 22.04 2.18
C LYS A 123 11.04 22.23 2.63
N ILE A 124 10.84 22.85 3.78
CA ILE A 124 9.50 23.10 4.32
C ILE A 124 8.92 24.36 3.67
N CYS A 125 7.71 24.26 3.14
CA CYS A 125 6.95 25.40 2.65
C CYS A 125 6.48 26.29 3.81
N MET A 126 6.71 27.60 3.71
CA MET A 126 6.35 28.55 4.78
C MET A 126 4.84 28.77 4.95
N TYR A 127 4.02 28.39 3.97
CA TYR A 127 2.57 28.62 3.99
C TYR A 127 1.77 27.38 4.44
N CYS A 128 2.14 26.19 3.95
CA CYS A 128 1.40 24.95 4.21
C CYS A 128 2.22 23.86 4.89
N SER A 129 3.48 24.14 5.27
CA SER A 129 4.40 23.18 5.89
C SER A 129 4.71 21.92 5.07
N ALA A 130 4.25 21.84 3.82
CA ALA A 130 4.56 20.73 2.93
C ALA A 130 6.08 20.63 2.71
N LEU A 131 6.59 19.40 2.72
CA LEU A 131 7.97 19.09 2.36
C LEU A 131 8.13 19.20 0.84
N LYS A 132 9.24 19.78 0.41
CA LYS A 132 9.57 20.07 -0.99
C LYS A 132 11.00 19.63 -1.31
N PHE A 133 11.26 19.41 -2.59
CA PHE A 133 12.63 19.26 -3.08
C PHE A 133 13.31 20.62 -3.29
N LYS A 134 14.66 20.62 -3.27
CA LYS A 134 15.48 21.85 -3.32
C LYS A 134 15.16 22.78 -4.50
N ASN A 135 14.87 22.22 -5.67
CA ASN A 135 14.65 22.97 -6.91
C ASN A 135 13.17 23.05 -7.31
N GLU A 136 12.27 22.66 -6.42
CA GLU A 136 10.85 22.66 -6.69
C GLU A 136 10.27 24.09 -6.61
N THR A 137 9.47 24.48 -7.61
CA THR A 137 8.96 25.86 -7.69
C THR A 137 8.13 26.24 -6.46
N ARG A 138 8.10 27.52 -6.10
CA ARG A 138 7.36 28.02 -4.92
C ARG A 138 5.86 27.69 -4.97
N GLY A 139 5.31 27.43 -6.15
CA GLY A 139 3.89 27.16 -6.37
C GLY A 139 3.48 25.70 -6.23
N MET A 140 4.39 24.73 -6.27
CA MET A 140 4.01 23.30 -6.42
C MET A 140 3.10 22.73 -5.33
N CYS A 141 3.17 23.23 -4.09
CA CYS A 141 2.39 22.68 -2.97
C CYS A 141 1.08 23.44 -2.71
N CYS A 142 1.11 24.76 -2.66
CA CYS A 142 -0.04 25.60 -2.27
C CYS A 142 -0.20 26.84 -3.16
N THR A 143 0.40 26.83 -4.36
CA THR A 143 0.42 27.99 -5.27
C THR A 143 0.90 29.25 -4.55
N SER A 144 1.98 29.13 -3.76
CA SER A 144 2.55 30.23 -2.95
C SER A 144 1.56 30.84 -1.95
N GLY A 145 0.80 29.99 -1.26
CA GLY A 145 -0.13 30.37 -0.19
C GLY A 145 -1.56 30.68 -0.67
N LYS A 146 -1.83 30.63 -1.98
CA LYS A 146 -3.19 30.85 -2.52
C LYS A 146 -4.15 29.70 -2.22
N VAL A 147 -3.63 28.48 -2.05
CA VAL A 147 -4.42 27.29 -1.71
C VAL A 147 -4.18 26.95 -0.25
N LYS A 148 -5.23 27.05 0.58
CA LYS A 148 -5.23 26.56 1.95
C LYS A 148 -5.92 25.20 1.98
N LEU A 149 -5.13 24.13 2.06
CA LEU A 149 -5.67 22.78 2.23
C LEU A 149 -6.18 22.63 3.67
N PRO A 150 -7.31 21.94 3.88
CA PRO A 150 -7.74 21.53 5.21
C PRO A 150 -6.65 20.71 5.89
N GLU A 151 -6.53 20.86 7.20
CA GLU A 151 -5.61 20.04 7.98
C GLU A 151 -6.04 18.58 7.91
N LEU A 152 -5.09 17.70 7.64
CA LEU A 152 -5.33 16.26 7.65
C LEU A 152 -5.46 15.83 9.10
N HIS A 153 -6.68 15.47 9.49
CA HIS A 153 -6.93 14.94 10.83
C HIS A 153 -6.40 13.51 10.90
N SER A 154 -5.92 13.11 12.07
CA SER A 154 -5.57 11.72 12.32
C SER A 154 -6.79 10.83 12.06
N PRO A 155 -6.60 9.65 11.43
CA PRO A 155 -7.70 8.74 11.19
C PRO A 155 -8.37 8.32 12.52
N PRO A 156 -9.71 8.13 12.54
CA PRO A 156 -10.42 7.71 13.75
C PRO A 156 -9.94 6.33 14.23
N GLU A 157 -10.05 6.06 15.52
CA GLU A 157 -9.82 4.71 16.05
C GLU A 157 -10.96 3.78 15.63
N PRO A 158 -10.69 2.50 15.31
CA PRO A 158 -9.42 1.76 15.49
C PRO A 158 -8.41 1.88 14.34
N LEU A 159 -8.73 2.64 13.28
CA LEU A 159 -7.93 2.68 12.05
C LEU A 159 -6.53 3.28 12.29
N SER A 160 -6.43 4.31 13.14
CA SER A 160 -5.14 4.87 13.57
C SER A 160 -4.22 3.81 14.19
N THR A 161 -4.73 3.03 15.16
CA THR A 161 -3.96 1.92 15.75
C THR A 161 -3.50 0.89 14.71
N PHE A 162 -4.38 0.54 13.78
CA PHE A 162 -4.07 -0.45 12.73
C PHE A 162 -3.02 0.05 11.73
N LEU A 163 -2.95 1.35 11.45
CA LEU A 163 -1.97 1.96 10.55
C LEU A 163 -0.60 2.23 11.17
N SER A 164 -0.46 2.08 12.50
CA SER A 164 0.79 2.42 13.23
C SER A 164 2.02 1.58 12.85
N GLY A 165 1.84 0.31 12.45
CA GLY A 165 2.93 -0.62 12.16
C GLY A 165 3.77 -1.07 13.37
N VAL A 166 3.39 -0.67 14.60
CA VAL A 166 4.14 -0.95 15.83
C VAL A 166 3.79 -2.33 16.40
N THR A 167 2.49 -2.60 16.57
CA THR A 167 1.99 -3.84 17.20
C THR A 167 1.93 -5.00 16.21
N ARG A 168 1.93 -6.24 16.71
CA ARG A 168 1.74 -7.44 15.86
C ARG A 168 0.42 -7.39 15.09
N VAL A 169 -0.62 -6.79 15.65
CA VAL A 169 -1.93 -6.60 15.00
C VAL A 169 -1.81 -5.61 13.84
N SER A 170 -1.18 -4.45 14.06
CA SER A 170 -0.97 -3.44 13.01
C SER A 170 -0.09 -3.94 11.87
N LYS A 171 0.98 -4.69 12.15
CA LYS A 171 1.84 -5.29 11.13
C LYS A 171 1.06 -6.28 10.26
N HIS A 172 0.28 -7.17 10.90
CA HIS A 172 -0.56 -8.12 10.19
C HIS A 172 -1.63 -7.42 9.33
N PHE A 173 -2.23 -6.34 9.86
CA PHE A 173 -3.19 -5.53 9.11
C PHE A 173 -2.55 -4.92 7.86
N LEU A 174 -1.39 -4.28 8.00
CA LEU A 174 -0.65 -3.66 6.89
C LEU A 174 -0.23 -4.70 5.83
N GLU A 175 0.26 -5.87 6.25
CA GLU A 175 0.60 -6.98 5.36
C GLU A 175 -0.60 -7.49 4.55
N ASN A 176 -1.82 -7.41 5.11
CA ASN A 176 -3.05 -7.91 4.51
C ASN A 176 -4.04 -6.80 4.13
N ILE A 177 -3.61 -5.54 4.05
CA ILE A 177 -4.51 -4.37 3.97
C ILE A 177 -5.45 -4.43 2.76
N ARG A 178 -4.98 -4.97 1.63
CA ARG A 178 -5.82 -5.15 0.43
C ARG A 178 -6.99 -6.09 0.69
N LYS A 179 -6.77 -7.18 1.44
CA LYS A 179 -7.84 -8.13 1.79
C LYS A 179 -8.85 -7.50 2.73
N TYR A 180 -8.40 -6.71 3.70
CA TYR A 180 -9.29 -5.94 4.56
C TYR A 180 -10.11 -4.92 3.78
N ASN A 181 -9.52 -4.22 2.81
CA ASN A 181 -10.27 -3.33 1.92
C ASN A 181 -11.31 -4.10 1.09
N SER A 182 -10.96 -5.28 0.57
CA SER A 182 -11.88 -6.16 -0.15
C SER A 182 -13.04 -6.64 0.72
N CYS A 183 -12.85 -6.86 2.03
CA CYS A 183 -13.94 -7.18 2.95
C CYS A 183 -15.08 -6.15 2.91
N PHE A 184 -14.76 -4.86 2.68
CA PHE A 184 -15.72 -3.74 2.76
C PHE A 184 -16.05 -3.13 1.39
N GLN A 185 -15.82 -3.89 0.32
CA GLN A 185 -16.16 -3.46 -1.03
C GLN A 185 -17.68 -3.62 -1.26
N MET A 186 -18.35 -2.52 -1.64
CA MET A 186 -19.80 -2.50 -1.91
C MET A 186 -20.15 -2.92 -3.35
N THR A 187 -19.25 -2.75 -4.30
CA THR A 187 -19.49 -3.00 -5.73
C THR A 187 -18.51 -4.02 -6.27
N SER A 188 -18.94 -4.96 -7.12
CA SER A 188 -17.99 -5.81 -7.85
C SER A 188 -17.23 -5.00 -8.92
N PHE A 189 -16.06 -5.50 -9.31
CA PHE A 189 -15.31 -4.96 -10.44
C PHE A 189 -15.74 -5.67 -11.72
N GLY A 190 -16.07 -4.90 -12.76
CA GLY A 190 -16.40 -5.41 -14.08
C GLY A 190 -15.58 -4.74 -15.17
N ALA A 191 -15.29 -5.51 -16.22
CA ALA A 191 -14.52 -5.08 -17.38
C ALA A 191 -14.99 -5.84 -18.62
N THR A 192 -15.09 -5.15 -19.75
CA THR A 192 -15.59 -5.74 -21.01
C THR A 192 -14.70 -6.88 -21.51
N ASN A 193 -13.38 -6.68 -21.50
CA ASN A 193 -12.42 -7.72 -21.89
C ASN A 193 -11.23 -7.72 -20.91
N ILE A 194 -11.04 -8.83 -20.22
CA ILE A 194 -9.86 -9.06 -19.36
C ILE A 194 -8.89 -9.96 -20.13
N VAL A 195 -7.83 -9.37 -20.65
CA VAL A 195 -6.78 -10.13 -21.34
C VAL A 195 -5.81 -10.67 -20.30
N ARG A 196 -5.81 -12.00 -20.13
CA ARG A 196 -4.81 -12.73 -19.33
C ARG A 196 -3.97 -13.58 -20.27
N GLU A 197 -2.85 -13.02 -20.73
CA GLU A 197 -1.81 -13.82 -21.38
C GLU A 197 -1.04 -14.65 -20.33
N ASN A 198 -0.54 -15.81 -20.73
CA ASN A 198 0.18 -16.70 -19.82
C ASN A 198 1.38 -15.98 -19.19
N TYR A 199 1.45 -16.03 -17.86
CA TYR A 199 2.47 -15.40 -17.02
C TYR A 199 2.46 -13.85 -16.96
N MET A 200 1.29 -13.22 -16.93
CA MET A 200 1.18 -11.78 -16.66
C MET A 200 0.80 -11.51 -15.18
N PRO A 201 1.66 -10.85 -14.37
CA PRO A 201 1.34 -10.47 -12.98
C PRO A 201 0.35 -9.29 -12.89
N THR A 202 -0.01 -8.72 -14.04
CA THR A 202 -1.00 -7.66 -14.21
C THR A 202 -2.04 -8.13 -15.23
N PHE A 203 -3.28 -7.65 -15.16
CA PHE A 203 -4.27 -7.91 -16.20
C PHE A 203 -4.46 -6.64 -17.03
N ARG A 204 -4.66 -6.78 -18.33
CA ARG A 204 -4.97 -5.64 -19.21
C ARG A 204 -6.48 -5.61 -19.43
N VAL A 205 -7.07 -4.44 -19.20
CA VAL A 205 -8.48 -4.18 -19.53
C VAL A 205 -8.52 -3.45 -20.86
N GLN A 206 -9.26 -4.00 -21.82
CA GLN A 206 -9.57 -3.30 -23.07
C GLN A 206 -11.05 -2.90 -23.04
N GLY A 207 -11.30 -1.61 -23.19
CA GLY A 207 -12.64 -1.02 -23.07
C GLY A 207 -12.83 -0.29 -21.74
N GLN A 208 -14.07 -0.23 -21.26
CA GLN A 208 -14.46 0.53 -20.08
C GLN A 208 -14.42 -0.34 -18.81
N ILE A 209 -14.00 0.27 -17.70
CA ILE A 209 -14.08 -0.31 -16.37
C ILE A 209 -15.39 0.16 -15.73
N TYR A 210 -16.16 -0.77 -15.18
CA TYR A 210 -17.39 -0.46 -14.45
C TYR A 210 -17.34 -1.06 -13.03
N HIS A 211 -17.94 -0.33 -12.09
CA HIS A 211 -18.18 -0.82 -10.73
C HIS A 211 -19.65 -1.20 -10.62
N HIS A 212 -19.92 -2.49 -10.44
CA HIS A 212 -21.28 -3.03 -10.48
C HIS A 212 -21.83 -3.21 -9.06
N ALA A 213 -22.83 -2.40 -8.70
CA ALA A 213 -23.68 -2.68 -7.55
C ALA A 213 -24.71 -3.72 -7.98
N GLY A 214 -24.54 -4.97 -7.54
CA GLY A 214 -25.51 -6.03 -7.84
C GLY A 214 -26.86 -5.80 -7.19
N SER A 215 -27.78 -6.77 -7.35
CA SER A 215 -29.08 -6.74 -6.67
C SER A 215 -28.92 -6.43 -5.18
N LEU A 216 -29.75 -5.53 -4.66
CA LEU A 216 -29.77 -5.24 -3.22
C LEU A 216 -30.28 -6.44 -2.42
N LEU A 217 -31.20 -7.21 -2.98
CA LEU A 217 -31.69 -8.43 -2.34
C LEU A 217 -30.97 -9.67 -2.91
N PRO A 218 -30.56 -10.63 -2.06
CA PRO A 218 -29.99 -11.88 -2.51
C PRO A 218 -31.06 -12.72 -3.23
N PHE A 219 -30.61 -13.59 -4.13
CA PHE A 219 -31.48 -14.63 -4.68
C PHE A 219 -31.82 -15.65 -3.59
N PRO A 220 -32.98 -16.32 -3.67
CA PRO A 220 -33.26 -17.48 -2.83
C PRO A 220 -32.08 -18.45 -2.88
N ASP A 221 -31.61 -18.89 -1.72
CA ASP A 221 -30.48 -19.82 -1.54
C ASP A 221 -29.09 -19.31 -1.98
N ALA A 222 -28.94 -18.02 -2.28
CA ALA A 222 -27.65 -17.43 -2.61
C ALA A 222 -27.00 -16.71 -1.43
N ASP A 223 -25.71 -16.93 -1.23
CA ASP A 223 -24.91 -16.17 -0.28
C ASP A 223 -24.94 -14.66 -0.58
N HIS A 224 -24.99 -13.87 0.50
CA HIS A 224 -24.86 -12.41 0.44
C HIS A 224 -23.47 -11.96 -0.02
N LYS A 225 -23.41 -11.08 -1.01
CA LYS A 225 -22.14 -10.57 -1.56
C LYS A 225 -22.11 -9.05 -1.62
N PHE A 226 -20.90 -8.49 -1.47
CA PHE A 226 -20.61 -7.06 -1.57
C PHE A 226 -21.56 -6.20 -0.71
N LEU A 227 -22.35 -5.33 -1.34
CA LEU A 227 -23.32 -4.45 -0.68
C LEU A 227 -24.34 -5.21 0.19
N GLN A 228 -24.78 -6.40 -0.23
CA GLN A 228 -25.77 -7.22 0.49
C GLN A 228 -25.30 -7.60 1.90
N ILE A 229 -23.99 -7.80 2.09
CA ILE A 229 -23.40 -8.19 3.37
C ILE A 229 -23.64 -7.11 4.43
N TYR A 230 -23.87 -5.84 4.07
CA TYR A 230 -24.07 -4.78 5.06
C TYR A 230 -25.41 -4.85 5.80
N PHE A 231 -26.39 -5.59 5.29
CA PHE A 231 -27.77 -5.45 5.77
C PHE A 231 -28.64 -6.72 5.71
N MET A 232 -28.21 -7.80 5.04
CA MET A 232 -29.03 -9.03 4.93
C MET A 232 -28.79 -10.04 6.05
N ALA A 233 -27.84 -9.80 6.94
CA ALA A 233 -27.45 -10.69 8.03
C ALA A 233 -27.24 -9.92 9.34
N ASN A 234 -27.23 -10.60 10.48
CA ASN A 234 -26.87 -9.96 11.75
C ASN A 234 -25.36 -9.65 11.79
N SER A 235 -24.94 -8.72 12.65
CA SER A 235 -23.57 -8.19 12.64
C SER A 235 -22.48 -9.27 12.68
N ASP A 236 -22.68 -10.36 13.43
CA ASP A 236 -21.69 -11.44 13.54
C ASP A 236 -21.61 -12.26 12.25
N GLU A 237 -22.76 -12.62 11.66
CA GLU A 237 -22.82 -13.29 10.36
C GLU A 237 -22.17 -12.45 9.25
N GLN A 238 -22.35 -11.13 9.25
CA GLN A 238 -21.69 -10.23 8.30
C GLN A 238 -20.16 -10.34 8.39
N ILE A 239 -19.62 -10.36 9.62
CA ILE A 239 -18.19 -10.48 9.86
C ILE A 239 -17.70 -11.85 9.38
N GLU A 240 -18.42 -12.92 9.71
CA GLU A 240 -18.08 -14.28 9.29
C GLU A 240 -18.05 -14.41 7.77
N GLN A 241 -19.05 -13.85 7.08
CA GLN A 241 -19.13 -13.86 5.63
C GLN A 241 -17.99 -13.07 4.98
N ARG A 242 -17.62 -11.90 5.53
CA ARG A 242 -16.46 -11.13 5.06
C ARG A 242 -15.16 -11.91 5.23
N CYS A 243 -14.98 -12.59 6.36
CA CYS A 243 -13.82 -13.43 6.62
C CYS A 243 -13.78 -14.67 5.72
N HIS A 244 -14.93 -15.27 5.43
CA HIS A 244 -15.06 -16.43 4.55
C HIS A 244 -14.56 -16.11 3.13
N TYR A 245 -14.98 -14.98 2.56
CA TYR A 245 -14.55 -14.57 1.22
C TYR A 245 -13.12 -14.01 1.15
N ASN A 246 -12.56 -13.55 2.28
CA ASN A 246 -11.25 -12.91 2.34
C ASN A 246 -10.29 -13.68 3.26
N ALA A 247 -9.83 -14.84 2.79
CA ALA A 247 -8.96 -15.73 3.54
C ALA A 247 -7.69 -15.05 4.07
N GLY A 248 -7.37 -15.29 5.34
CA GLY A 248 -6.23 -14.70 6.04
C GLY A 248 -6.53 -13.33 6.69
N THR A 249 -7.79 -12.89 6.69
CA THR A 249 -8.25 -11.79 7.54
C THR A 249 -8.61 -12.30 8.94
N ARG A 250 -8.46 -11.44 9.95
CA ARG A 250 -8.85 -11.73 11.34
C ARG A 250 -10.20 -11.12 11.67
N ARG A 251 -11.08 -11.95 12.23
CA ARG A 251 -12.43 -11.59 12.70
C ARG A 251 -12.45 -10.34 13.57
N GLU A 252 -11.53 -10.23 14.52
CA GLU A 252 -11.42 -9.07 15.43
C GLU A 252 -11.22 -7.75 14.68
N ILE A 253 -10.33 -7.74 13.67
CA ILE A 253 -10.06 -6.53 12.87
C ILE A 253 -11.25 -6.21 11.97
N VAL A 254 -11.86 -7.23 11.34
CA VAL A 254 -13.05 -7.04 10.51
C VAL A 254 -14.20 -6.47 11.34
N GLY A 255 -14.46 -7.01 12.53
CA GLY A 255 -15.50 -6.48 13.43
C GLY A 255 -15.23 -5.04 13.86
N ALA A 256 -13.99 -4.72 14.20
CA ALA A 256 -13.60 -3.36 14.58
C ALA A 256 -13.77 -2.35 13.43
N LEU A 257 -13.40 -2.74 12.20
CA LEU A 257 -13.63 -1.93 11.00
C LEU A 257 -15.11 -1.83 10.62
N GLN A 258 -15.89 -2.88 10.82
CA GLN A 258 -17.34 -2.84 10.58
C GLN A 258 -18.00 -1.83 11.52
N GLY A 259 -17.65 -1.85 12.80
CA GLY A 259 -18.12 -0.83 13.76
C GLY A 259 -17.74 0.60 13.35
N LEU A 260 -16.51 0.79 12.85
CA LEU A 260 -16.06 2.08 12.34
C LEU A 260 -16.90 2.55 11.13
N PHE A 261 -17.15 1.66 10.16
CA PHE A 261 -17.98 1.99 9.00
C PHE A 261 -19.43 2.25 9.38
N ASP A 262 -20.00 1.48 10.31
CA ASP A 262 -21.37 1.70 10.78
C ASP A 262 -21.55 3.06 11.47
N GLN A 263 -20.51 3.56 12.14
CA GLN A 263 -20.54 4.85 12.84
C GLN A 263 -20.32 6.04 11.89
N HIS A 264 -19.38 5.92 10.95
CA HIS A 264 -18.89 7.06 10.17
C HIS A 264 -19.24 7.04 8.68
N ASN A 265 -19.64 5.90 8.12
CA ASN A 265 -19.92 5.80 6.68
C ASN A 265 -21.39 6.12 6.38
N GLU A 266 -21.61 7.32 5.84
CA GLU A 266 -22.93 7.80 5.46
C GLU A 266 -23.64 6.90 4.45
N LEU A 267 -22.90 6.24 3.54
CA LEU A 267 -23.48 5.31 2.56
C LEU A 267 -24.06 4.08 3.26
N VAL A 268 -23.34 3.51 4.23
CA VAL A 268 -23.84 2.37 5.01
C VAL A 268 -25.13 2.74 5.73
N ARG A 269 -25.17 3.95 6.33
CA ARG A 269 -26.36 4.47 7.02
C ARG A 269 -27.53 4.69 6.07
N LEU A 270 -27.27 5.24 4.89
CA LEU A 270 -28.25 5.47 3.83
C LEU A 270 -28.87 4.15 3.36
N PHE A 271 -28.06 3.15 3.00
CA PHE A 271 -28.56 1.85 2.55
C PHE A 271 -29.33 1.10 3.63
N LYS A 272 -28.84 1.09 4.88
CA LYS A 272 -29.56 0.49 6.00
C LYS A 272 -30.93 1.13 6.21
N THR A 273 -31.00 2.46 6.13
CA THR A 273 -32.26 3.20 6.29
C THR A 273 -33.21 2.96 5.11
N ALA A 274 -32.69 2.94 3.88
CA ALA A 274 -33.48 2.67 2.68
C ALA A 274 -34.14 1.29 2.76
N ILE A 275 -33.41 0.26 3.19
CA ILE A 275 -33.93 -1.10 3.32
C ILE A 275 -34.96 -1.24 4.44
N GLN A 276 -34.72 -0.62 5.60
CA GLN A 276 -35.69 -0.62 6.70
C GLN A 276 -36.99 0.08 6.34
N ARG A 277 -36.91 1.09 5.47
CA ARG A 277 -38.06 1.87 5.00
C ARG A 277 -38.66 1.33 3.72
N MET A 278 -38.11 0.26 3.12
CA MET A 278 -38.74 -0.34 1.93
C MET A 278 -40.07 -0.96 2.36
N PRO A 279 -41.21 -0.43 1.87
CA PRO A 279 -42.51 -1.05 2.12
C PRO A 279 -42.64 -2.35 1.32
N ALA A 280 -43.64 -3.16 1.67
CA ALA A 280 -43.91 -4.41 0.97
C ALA A 280 -44.25 -4.19 -0.51
N ASP A 281 -43.66 -5.03 -1.36
CA ASP A 281 -43.86 -5.40 -2.77
C ASP A 281 -44.19 -4.35 -3.85
N ASP A 282 -44.59 -3.11 -3.54
CA ASP A 282 -45.18 -2.17 -4.53
C ASP A 282 -44.51 -0.78 -4.63
N TYR A 283 -43.25 -0.61 -4.20
CA TYR A 283 -42.57 0.70 -4.27
C TYR A 283 -41.41 0.74 -5.28
N ALA A 284 -41.46 1.74 -6.16
CA ALA A 284 -40.39 2.12 -7.09
C ALA A 284 -39.68 3.40 -6.60
N VAL A 285 -38.36 3.38 -6.51
CA VAL A 285 -37.54 4.58 -6.22
C VAL A 285 -37.15 5.25 -7.54
N VAL A 286 -37.53 6.52 -7.71
CA VAL A 286 -37.33 7.29 -8.95
C VAL A 286 -36.33 8.44 -8.75
N ILE A 287 -35.40 8.64 -9.70
CA ILE A 287 -34.34 9.66 -9.66
C ILE A 287 -34.54 10.67 -10.79
N ARG A 288 -34.39 11.98 -10.51
CA ARG A 288 -34.46 13.07 -11.51
C ARG A 288 -33.08 13.68 -11.78
N ALA A 289 -32.48 13.37 -12.94
CA ALA A 289 -31.16 13.88 -13.35
C ALA A 289 -31.19 15.31 -13.93
N ASP A 290 -32.38 15.86 -14.15
CA ASP A 290 -32.67 17.13 -14.80
C ASP A 290 -33.12 18.24 -13.83
N LYS A 291 -33.30 17.92 -12.53
CA LYS A 291 -33.78 18.89 -11.54
C LYS A 291 -32.63 19.57 -10.78
N ARG A 292 -32.65 20.91 -10.80
CA ARG A 292 -31.78 21.79 -10.00
C ARG A 292 -32.27 21.83 -8.53
N PRO A 293 -31.38 21.74 -7.52
CA PRO A 293 -31.74 21.98 -6.13
C PRO A 293 -32.28 23.41 -5.96
N VAL A 294 -33.37 23.56 -5.20
CA VAL A 294 -34.02 24.86 -4.96
C VAL A 294 -33.02 25.85 -4.36
N GLY A 295 -32.80 26.99 -5.03
CA GLY A 295 -31.92 28.08 -4.57
C GLY A 295 -30.46 28.07 -5.05
N GLN A 296 -29.99 27.05 -5.78
CA GLN A 296 -28.59 27.02 -6.29
C GLN A 296 -28.48 27.64 -7.68
N HIS A 297 -27.29 27.88 -8.28
CA HIS A 297 -27.10 28.58 -9.58
C HIS A 297 -27.04 27.60 -10.80
N GLU A 298 -27.51 28.03 -11.98
CA GLU A 298 -27.57 27.24 -13.24
C GLU A 298 -26.21 26.74 -13.79
N ARG A 299 -25.09 27.18 -13.21
CA ARG A 299 -23.72 26.86 -13.68
C ARG A 299 -22.91 26.03 -12.68
N GLN A 300 -23.57 25.58 -11.61
CA GLN A 300 -22.92 24.89 -10.50
C GLN A 300 -22.97 23.36 -10.65
N PHE A 301 -23.92 22.84 -11.45
CA PHE A 301 -24.02 21.42 -11.82
C PHE A 301 -24.40 21.32 -13.29
N ASN A 302 -23.53 20.74 -14.10
CA ASN A 302 -23.88 20.34 -15.47
C ASN A 302 -24.69 19.04 -15.41
N ALA A 303 -25.67 18.88 -16.30
CA ALA A 303 -26.28 17.57 -16.54
C ALA A 303 -25.16 16.58 -16.94
N PRO A 304 -25.11 15.36 -16.40
CA PRO A 304 -24.13 14.36 -16.83
C PRO A 304 -24.27 14.14 -18.34
N THR A 305 -23.16 14.21 -19.07
CA THR A 305 -23.10 13.88 -20.51
C THR A 305 -22.87 12.38 -20.75
N ILE A 306 -23.05 11.56 -19.73
CA ILE A 306 -22.86 10.11 -19.74
C ILE A 306 -24.12 9.42 -19.21
N ASP A 307 -24.40 8.21 -19.68
CA ASP A 307 -25.65 7.47 -19.47
C ASP A 307 -25.86 6.91 -18.04
N GLU A 308 -25.21 7.47 -17.01
CA GLU A 308 -25.16 6.91 -15.65
C GLU A 308 -25.29 7.99 -14.55
N VAL A 309 -26.12 7.72 -13.52
CA VAL A 309 -26.60 8.71 -12.51
C VAL A 309 -26.30 8.24 -11.08
N ALA A 310 -25.97 9.18 -10.17
CA ALA A 310 -25.79 8.96 -8.72
C ALA A 310 -26.92 9.61 -7.89
N ILE A 311 -27.22 9.07 -6.69
CA ILE A 311 -28.35 9.49 -5.83
C ILE A 311 -27.88 10.17 -4.53
N VAL A 312 -28.53 11.29 -4.18
CA VAL A 312 -28.59 11.90 -2.84
C VAL A 312 -30.07 12.13 -2.49
N ILE A 313 -30.51 11.80 -1.27
CA ILE A 313 -31.93 11.81 -0.85
C ILE A 313 -32.24 12.93 0.14
N VAL A 314 -33.18 13.84 -0.20
CA VAL A 314 -33.97 14.67 0.76
C VAL A 314 -35.35 15.05 0.17
N GLY A 315 -36.44 14.80 0.90
CA GLY A 315 -37.72 15.55 0.95
C GLY A 315 -38.71 15.50 -0.25
N GLU A 316 -39.89 14.93 -0.01
CA GLU A 316 -41.18 14.87 -0.77
C GLU A 316 -41.49 16.02 -1.77
N GLU A 317 -42.26 15.93 -2.87
CA GLU A 317 -43.25 14.96 -3.41
C GLU A 317 -43.46 15.17 -4.96
N PHE A 318 -43.83 14.07 -5.66
CA PHE A 318 -44.54 13.87 -6.95
C PHE A 318 -44.02 14.20 -8.40
N GLU A 319 -44.42 13.26 -9.29
CA GLU A 319 -44.50 13.04 -10.77
C GLU A 319 -43.31 13.34 -11.73
N SER A 320 -43.03 12.54 -12.79
CA SER A 320 -42.82 11.08 -12.96
C SER A 320 -41.98 10.82 -14.25
N ARG A 321 -40.92 10.00 -14.15
CA ARG A 321 -40.33 9.14 -15.22
C ARG A 321 -39.56 8.01 -14.53
N ASP A 322 -39.73 6.77 -15.00
CA ASP A 322 -39.63 5.58 -14.15
C ASP A 322 -38.26 4.88 -14.12
N ILE A 323 -37.86 4.42 -12.93
CA ILE A 323 -36.99 3.25 -12.73
C ILE A 323 -37.77 2.31 -11.82
N ILE A 324 -38.13 1.13 -12.33
CA ILE A 324 -39.00 0.18 -11.62
C ILE A 324 -38.11 -0.80 -10.85
N PHE A 325 -38.29 -0.85 -9.53
CA PHE A 325 -37.75 -1.93 -8.70
C PHE A 325 -38.76 -3.08 -8.71
N HIS A 326 -38.35 -4.24 -9.21
CA HIS A 326 -39.18 -5.45 -9.16
C HIS A 326 -38.58 -6.46 -8.19
N ARG A 327 -39.39 -6.94 -7.23
CA ARG A 327 -39.13 -8.20 -6.55
C ARG A 327 -39.41 -9.33 -7.55
N ARG A 328 -38.40 -10.15 -7.85
CA ARG A 328 -38.47 -11.14 -8.94
C ARG A 328 -39.36 -12.33 -8.56
N SER A 329 -40.64 -12.28 -8.92
CA SER A 329 -41.45 -13.47 -9.14
C SER A 329 -41.61 -13.68 -10.66
N GLY A 330 -40.71 -14.48 -11.24
CA GLY A 330 -40.86 -15.12 -12.55
C GLY A 330 -40.81 -14.23 -13.80
N ASP A 331 -39.69 -14.28 -14.53
CA ASP A 331 -39.52 -14.06 -15.99
C ASP A 331 -39.84 -12.64 -16.57
N ILE A 332 -38.99 -11.89 -17.31
CA ILE A 332 -37.74 -12.10 -18.06
C ILE A 332 -36.93 -10.77 -18.10
N GLN A 333 -35.63 -10.94 -18.41
CA GLN A 333 -34.57 -10.00 -18.78
C GLN A 333 -34.94 -8.62 -19.39
N ARG A 334 -34.42 -7.56 -18.77
CA ARG A 334 -33.56 -6.51 -19.35
C ARG A 334 -32.76 -5.91 -18.20
N GLU A 335 -31.47 -6.22 -18.12
CA GLU A 335 -30.56 -5.71 -17.08
C GLU A 335 -30.29 -4.22 -17.34
N PHE A 336 -30.57 -3.37 -16.35
CA PHE A 336 -30.18 -1.96 -16.38
C PHE A 336 -29.12 -1.71 -15.30
N TYR A 337 -28.00 -1.15 -15.73
CA TYR A 337 -26.75 -1.04 -14.98
C TYR A 337 -26.72 0.23 -14.11
N GLY A 338 -26.27 0.08 -12.86
CA GLY A 338 -25.90 1.20 -12.01
C GLY A 338 -24.38 1.26 -11.86
N VAL A 339 -23.75 2.33 -12.36
CA VAL A 339 -22.31 2.57 -12.25
C VAL A 339 -22.06 3.70 -11.26
N ILE A 340 -21.15 3.45 -10.33
CA ILE A 340 -20.70 4.44 -9.35
C ILE A 340 -19.32 4.91 -9.76
N TYR A 341 -19.20 6.17 -10.19
CA TYR A 341 -17.92 6.83 -10.40
C TYR A 341 -17.38 7.37 -9.08
N ARG A 342 -16.09 7.14 -8.82
CA ARG A 342 -15.30 7.94 -7.87
C ARG A 342 -14.58 9.02 -8.68
N ASN A 343 -14.83 10.28 -8.35
CA ASN A 343 -13.94 11.38 -8.75
C ASN A 343 -12.60 11.27 -8.02
#